data_AF-A0A9D9DL72-F1
#
_entry.id   AF-A0A9D9DL72-F1
#
_cell.length_a   1.000
_cell.length_b   1.000
_cell.length_c   1.000
_cell.angle_alpha   90.00
_cell.angle_beta   90.00
_cell.angle_gamma   90.00
#
_symmetry.space_group_name_H-M   'P 1'
#
loop_
_entity.id
_entity.type
_entity.pdbx_description
1 polymer ?
#
loop_
_entity_poly.entity_id
_entity_poly.type
_entity_poly.pdbx_seq_one_letter_code
_entity_poly.pdbx_strand_id
1 'polypeptide(L)'
;MSEEKVVKLGAKKKAVSHREESDSERDDGLVYCSFCKRPNTQVLKMVKGPGVNICSECAMIAVQYLILNDRMPSAEAQQILDAFWGKARK
;
A
#
# COMPACT_ATOMS: atom_id res chain seq x y z
N MET A 1 10.21 -32.39 -36.99
CA MET A 1 11.20 -31.88 -36.02
C MET A 1 10.67 -30.60 -35.41
N SER A 2 10.35 -30.61 -34.11
CA SER A 2 10.43 -29.47 -33.18
C SER A 2 9.91 -29.97 -31.83
N GLU A 3 10.77 -30.70 -31.12
CA GLU A 3 10.62 -30.96 -29.70
C GLU A 3 11.25 -29.81 -28.90
N GLU A 4 10.57 -29.47 -27.81
CA GLU A 4 11.15 -29.06 -26.53
C GLU A 4 11.60 -27.59 -26.32
N LYS A 5 10.97 -26.94 -25.33
CA LYS A 5 11.59 -26.81 -24.01
C LYS A 5 10.59 -26.42 -22.91
N VAL A 6 10.46 -27.34 -21.97
CA VAL A 6 9.69 -27.30 -20.73
C VAL A 6 10.31 -26.29 -19.74
N VAL A 7 9.47 -25.50 -19.07
CA VAL A 7 9.90 -24.58 -18.00
C VAL A 7 10.20 -25.36 -16.72
N LYS A 8 11.46 -25.30 -16.25
CA LYS A 8 11.90 -25.93 -15.01
C LYS A 8 11.59 -25.01 -13.81
N LEU A 9 10.59 -25.40 -13.00
CA LEU A 9 10.33 -24.79 -11.68
C LEU A 9 11.34 -25.35 -10.66
N GLY A 10 12.40 -24.58 -10.40
CA GLY A 10 13.38 -24.87 -9.37
C GLY A 10 13.10 -24.10 -8.08
N ALA A 11 12.56 -24.78 -7.07
CA ALA A 11 12.46 -24.27 -5.71
C ALA A 11 13.85 -24.24 -5.05
N LYS A 12 14.32 -23.08 -4.54
CA LYS A 12 15.25 -22.98 -3.40
C LYS A 12 15.05 -21.68 -2.61
N LYS A 13 14.59 -21.83 -1.36
CA LYS A 13 14.72 -20.81 -0.31
C LYS A 13 16.20 -20.71 0.09
N LYS A 14 16.76 -19.51 0.20
CA LYS A 14 17.93 -19.24 1.05
C LYS A 14 17.81 -17.87 1.70
N ALA A 15 17.85 -17.88 3.03
CA ALA A 15 18.14 -16.72 3.86
C ALA A 15 19.63 -16.37 3.71
N VAL A 16 19.98 -15.12 3.40
CA VAL A 16 21.31 -14.54 3.67
C VAL A 16 21.18 -13.04 3.93
N SER A 17 21.83 -12.60 4.99
CA SER A 17 22.01 -11.24 5.47
C SER A 17 23.08 -10.47 4.68
N HIS A 18 22.84 -9.16 4.51
CA HIS A 18 23.80 -8.05 4.30
C HIS A 18 24.52 -7.88 2.95
N ARG A 19 24.12 -6.77 2.29
CA ARG A 19 24.87 -5.77 1.48
C ARG A 19 25.91 -6.26 0.47
N GLU A 20 25.64 -5.99 -0.82
CA GLU A 20 26.50 -5.19 -1.71
C GLU A 20 25.77 -4.85 -3.03
N GLU A 21 26.32 -3.85 -3.70
CA GLU A 21 25.80 -2.89 -4.66
C GLU A 21 25.70 -3.40 -6.12
N SER A 22 25.02 -2.60 -6.96
CA SER A 22 24.93 -2.64 -8.44
C SER A 22 23.81 -3.47 -9.10
N ASP A 23 22.68 -2.81 -9.35
CA ASP A 23 21.99 -2.92 -10.65
C ASP A 23 21.29 -1.58 -10.94
N SER A 24 21.99 -0.72 -11.67
CA SER A 24 21.43 0.49 -12.24
C SER A 24 20.52 0.08 -13.41
N GLU A 25 19.20 0.06 -13.19
CA GLU A 25 18.16 0.63 -14.07
C GLU A 25 16.73 0.21 -13.65
N ARG A 26 15.98 1.20 -13.16
CA ARG A 26 14.54 1.22 -12.73
C ARG A 26 14.22 1.00 -11.26
N ASP A 27 14.90 1.69 -10.33
CA ASP A 27 14.29 2.03 -9.04
C ASP A 27 13.52 3.36 -9.17
N ASP A 28 12.45 3.34 -9.97
CA ASP A 28 11.55 4.49 -10.15
C ASP A 28 10.70 4.69 -8.89
N GLY A 29 11.31 5.21 -7.83
CA GLY A 29 10.59 5.84 -6.73
C GLY A 29 9.81 4.89 -5.83
N LEU A 30 10.42 3.79 -5.41
CA LEU A 30 9.95 3.02 -4.26
C LEU A 30 9.79 3.96 -3.04
N VAL A 31 8.56 4.06 -2.55
CA VAL A 31 8.23 4.89 -1.39
C VAL A 31 7.40 4.08 -0.40
N TYR A 32 7.71 4.22 0.88
CA TYR A 32 7.09 3.47 1.96
C TYR A 32 6.09 4.32 2.72
N CYS A 33 4.96 3.70 3.09
CA CYS A 33 4.02 4.31 4.01
C CYS A 33 4.70 4.48 5.37
N SER A 34 4.68 5.69 5.92
CA SER A 34 5.28 6.00 7.21
C SER A 34 4.58 5.27 8.37
N PHE A 35 3.35 4.79 8.16
CA PHE A 35 2.51 4.13 9.16
C PHE A 35 2.65 2.60 9.10
N CYS A 36 2.18 1.95 8.02
CA CYS A 36 2.20 0.49 7.90
C CYS A 36 3.49 -0.10 7.30
N LYS A 37 4.43 0.75 6.88
CA LYS A 37 5.74 0.36 6.31
C LYS A 37 5.70 -0.47 5.03
N ARG A 38 4.55 -0.61 4.37
CA ARG A 38 4.45 -1.22 3.04
C ARG A 38 4.90 -0.25 1.94
N PRO A 39 5.56 -0.75 0.87
CA PRO A 39 5.91 0.05 -0.29
C PRO A 39 4.68 0.43 -1.12
N ASN A 40 4.81 1.46 -1.95
CA ASN A 40 3.80 1.92 -2.92
C ASN A 40 3.36 0.82 -3.91
N THR A 41 4.20 -0.19 -4.15
CA THR A 41 3.87 -1.36 -4.99
C THR A 41 2.92 -2.36 -4.32
N GLN A 42 2.73 -2.28 -3.00
CA GLN A 42 1.88 -3.20 -2.22
C GLN A 42 0.61 -2.53 -1.67
N VAL A 43 0.35 -1.28 -2.05
CA VAL A 43 -0.84 -0.52 -1.62
C VAL A 43 -1.52 0.08 -2.85
N LEU A 44 -2.84 0.26 -2.78
CA LEU A 44 -3.62 0.80 -3.90
C LEU A 44 -3.19 2.21 -4.30
N LYS A 45 -2.89 3.06 -3.31
CA LYS A 45 -2.46 4.44 -3.54
C LYS A 45 -1.57 4.92 -2.40
N MET A 46 -0.57 5.72 -2.75
CA MET A 46 0.32 6.41 -1.82
C MET A 46 0.23 7.92 -2.05
N VAL A 47 0.07 8.69 -0.98
CA VAL A 47 0.19 10.15 -0.99
C VAL A 47 1.55 10.51 -0.41
N LYS A 48 2.38 11.22 -1.19
CA LYS A 48 3.70 11.71 -0.77
C LYS A 48 3.58 13.12 -0.20
N GLY A 49 4.17 13.35 0.97
CA GLY A 49 4.29 14.67 1.59
C GLY A 49 5.73 14.95 2.04
N PRO A 50 6.04 16.17 2.49
CA PRO A 50 7.35 16.50 3.03
C PRO A 50 7.65 15.65 4.29
N GLY A 51 8.58 14.69 4.16
CA GLY A 51 9.03 13.83 5.28
C GLY A 51 8.07 12.71 5.70
N VAL A 52 6.87 12.62 5.12
CA VAL A 52 5.88 11.60 5.48
C VAL A 52 5.09 11.14 4.26
N ASN A 53 4.81 9.84 4.18
CA ASN A 53 3.97 9.27 3.14
C ASN A 53 2.86 8.42 3.79
N ILE A 54 1.65 8.49 3.26
CA ILE A 54 0.51 7.73 3.78
C ILE A 54 -0.16 6.94 2.66
N CYS A 55 -0.44 5.65 2.90
CA CYS A 55 -1.20 4.84 1.97
C CYS A 55 -2.71 5.01 2.18
N SER A 56 -3.50 4.64 1.18
CA SER A 56 -4.97 4.73 1.22
C SER A 56 -5.60 4.02 2.42
N GLU A 57 -5.11 2.83 2.78
CA GLU A 57 -5.63 2.07 3.92
C GLU A 57 -5.37 2.79 5.26
N CYS A 58 -4.16 3.31 5.48
CA CYS A 58 -3.85 4.07 6.68
C CYS A 58 -4.62 5.38 6.75
N ALA A 59 -4.88 6.04 5.62
CA ALA A 59 -5.73 7.23 5.58
C ALA A 59 -7.17 6.89 5.99
N MET A 60 -7.75 5.79 5.52
CA MET A 60 -9.09 5.36 5.93
C MET A 60 -9.18 5.04 7.42
N ILE A 61 -8.16 4.38 7.97
CA ILE A 61 -8.06 4.13 9.41
C ILE A 61 -8.00 5.46 10.17
N ALA A 62 -7.18 6.41 9.73
CA ALA A 62 -7.09 7.71 10.38
C ALA A 62 -8.43 8.46 10.35
N VAL A 63 -9.13 8.47 9.21
CA VAL A 63 -10.46 9.09 9.10
C VAL A 63 -11.46 8.42 10.05
N GLN A 64 -11.47 7.08 10.11
CA GLN A 64 -12.30 6.32 11.05
C GLN A 64 -11.99 6.72 12.51
N TYR A 65 -10.72 6.78 12.90
CA TYR A 65 -10.32 7.11 14.27
C TYR A 65 -10.62 8.56 14.65
N LEU A 66 -10.31 9.51 13.76
CA LEU A 66 -10.51 10.94 14.01
C LEU A 66 -12.00 11.28 14.09
N ILE A 67 -12.79 10.73 13.17
CA ILE A 67 -14.21 11.11 13.09
C ILE A 67 -15.06 10.33 14.11
N LEU A 68 -14.75 9.07 14.41
CA LEU A 68 -15.61 8.30 15.32
C LEU A 68 -15.27 8.43 16.80
N ASN A 69 -14.05 8.84 17.16
CA ASN A 69 -13.71 9.07 18.57
C ASN A 69 -14.08 10.49 19.02
N ASP A 70 -14.06 11.46 18.12
CA ASP A 70 -14.61 12.79 18.38
C ASP A 70 -16.14 12.70 18.23
N ARG A 71 -16.83 12.52 19.36
CA ARG A 71 -18.30 12.42 19.47
C ARG A 71 -19.00 13.38 18.50
N MET A 72 -19.59 12.83 17.43
CA MET A 72 -20.29 13.48 16.32
C MET A 72 -19.42 14.19 15.26
N PRO A 73 -19.16 13.54 14.11
CA PRO A 73 -19.04 14.26 12.85
C PRO A 73 -20.23 15.21 12.65
N SER A 74 -19.99 16.38 12.08
CA SER A 74 -21.08 17.21 11.54
C SER A 74 -21.91 16.37 10.55
N ALA A 75 -23.19 16.70 10.38
CA ALA A 75 -24.06 16.00 9.43
C ALA A 75 -23.44 15.94 8.01
N GLU A 76 -22.72 16.99 7.61
CA GLU A 76 -21.99 17.05 6.35
C GLU A 76 -20.82 16.06 6.30
N ALA A 77 -20.01 15.98 7.37
CA ALA A 77 -18.93 15.01 7.45
C ALA A 77 -19.47 13.58 7.41
N GLN A 78 -20.57 13.30 8.14
CA GLN A 78 -21.21 11.99 8.11
C GLN A 78 -21.76 11.64 6.72
N GLN A 79 -22.38 12.57 6.00
CA GLN A 79 -22.84 12.36 4.62
C GLN A 79 -21.69 12.02 3.67
N ILE A 80 -20.55 12.70 3.82
CA ILE A 80 -19.35 12.41 3.04
C ILE A 80 -18.87 10.98 3.35
N LEU A 81 -18.79 10.61 4.63
CA LEU A 81 -18.41 9.27 5.04
C LEU A 81 -19.36 8.18 4.51
N ASP A 82 -20.67 8.42 4.60
CA ASP A 82 -21.70 7.51 4.11
C ASP A 82 -21.64 7.37 2.57
N ALA A 83 -21.29 8.42 1.84
CA ALA A 83 -21.06 8.35 0.40
C ALA A 83 -19.82 7.49 0.06
N PHE A 84 -18.77 7.56 0.87
CA PHE A 84 -17.54 6.77 0.69
C PHE A 84 -17.69 5.30 1.11
N TRP A 85 -18.34 5.02 2.24
CA TRP A 85 -18.46 3.66 2.81
C TRP A 85 -19.82 2.98 2.61
N GLY A 86 -20.90 3.73 2.37
CA GLY A 86 -22.26 3.21 2.20
C GLY A 86 -22.48 2.41 0.91
N LYS A 87 -21.59 2.53 -0.09
CA LYS A 87 -21.61 1.68 -1.29
C LYS A 87 -21.03 0.27 -1.09
N ALA A 88 -20.48 -0.05 0.08
CA ALA A 88 -19.94 -1.39 0.39
C ALA A 88 -21.02 -2.43 0.76
N ARG A 89 -22.31 -2.07 0.67
CA ARG A 89 -23.44 -2.97 0.94
C ARG A 89 -24.39 -3.02 -0.26
N LYS A 90 -23.96 -3.70 -1.32
CA LYS A 90 -24.87 -4.35 -2.28
C LYS A 90 -24.24 -5.65 -2.76
#